data_AF-A0A0F8X1E8-F1
#
_entry.id   AF-A0A0F8X1E8-F1
#
_cell.length_a   1.000
_cell.length_b   1.000
_cell.length_c   1.000
_cell.angle_alpha   90.00
_cell.angle_beta   90.00
_cell.angle_gamma   90.00
#
_symmetry.space_group_name_H-M   'P 1'
#
loop_
_entity.id
_entity.type
_entity.pdbx_description
1 polymer ?
#
loop_
_entity_poly.entity_id
_entity_poly.type
_entity_poly.pdbx_seq_one_letter_code
_entity_poly.pdbx_strand_id
1 'polypeptide(L)'
;TEYLEECLDYGLSDLQSLHTEMTEWQESLESADMEHMPKYDEVTEAVDVLEHVEDVESAVEQLKEALTDKEEGDPEIAYLETSPYGRKPAPRWMQHTTALSQLQAVVDHLENHEKDEVIEARDALASAIADIETVDFPGMY
;
A
#
# COMPACT_ATOMS: atom_id res chain seq x y z
N THR A 1 -7.56 15.11 1.89
CA THR A 1 -7.41 14.82 3.32
C THR A 1 -8.44 13.78 3.63
N GLU A 2 -8.09 12.80 4.46
CA GLU A 2 -9.01 11.78 4.95
C GLU A 2 -8.68 11.53 6.43
N TYR A 3 -9.58 10.88 7.15
CA TYR A 3 -9.31 10.48 8.53
C TYR A 3 -8.18 9.44 8.60
N LEU A 4 -7.51 9.32 9.75
CA LEU A 4 -6.38 8.40 9.91
C LEU A 4 -6.81 6.96 9.67
N GLU A 5 -7.92 6.55 10.29
CA GLU A 5 -8.43 5.19 10.14
C GLU A 5 -8.83 4.90 8.69
N GLU A 6 -9.44 5.88 8.01
CA GLU A 6 -9.79 5.79 6.59
C GLU A 6 -8.55 5.73 5.69
N CYS A 7 -7.48 6.47 6.00
CA CYS A 7 -6.21 6.38 5.27
C CYS A 7 -5.60 4.98 5.38
N LEU A 8 -5.64 4.37 6.57
CA LEU A 8 -5.18 3.01 6.79
C LEU A 8 -6.02 1.99 6.00
N ASP A 9 -7.34 2.11 6.06
CA ASP A 9 -8.24 1.17 5.38
C ASP A 9 -8.18 1.29 3.86
N TYR A 10 -8.19 2.51 3.32
CA TYR A 10 -8.12 2.73 1.87
C TYR A 10 -6.74 2.33 1.33
N GLY A 11 -5.66 2.72 2.00
CA GLY A 11 -4.31 2.35 1.60
C GLY A 11 -4.11 0.83 1.57
N LEU A 12 -4.53 0.13 2.63
CA LEU A 12 -4.45 -1.32 2.69
C LEU A 12 -5.33 -2.01 1.64
N SER A 13 -6.59 -1.58 1.50
CA SER A 13 -7.52 -2.16 0.53
C SER A 13 -7.03 -2.03 -0.90
N ASP A 14 -6.44 -0.88 -1.26
CA ASP A 14 -5.92 -0.64 -2.61
C ASP A 14 -4.69 -1.53 -2.88
N LEU A 15 -3.80 -1.72 -1.91
CA LEU A 15 -2.67 -2.63 -2.02
C LEU A 15 -3.10 -4.10 -2.15
N GLN A 16 -4.05 -4.57 -1.32
CA GLN A 16 -4.60 -5.93 -1.42
C GLN A 16 -5.31 -6.17 -2.76
N SER A 17 -6.04 -5.17 -3.25
CA SER A 17 -6.67 -5.23 -4.57
C SER A 17 -5.65 -5.34 -5.70
N LEU A 18 -4.53 -4.60 -5.61
CA LEU A 18 -3.45 -4.67 -6.57
C LEU A 18 -2.74 -6.02 -6.54
N HIS A 19 -2.45 -6.56 -5.35
CA HIS A 19 -1.86 -7.89 -5.20
C HIS A 19 -2.73 -8.95 -5.87
N THR A 20 -4.03 -8.95 -5.59
CA THR A 20 -4.98 -9.87 -6.22
C THR A 20 -4.95 -9.75 -7.75
N GLU A 21 -4.96 -8.52 -8.29
CA GLU A 21 -4.93 -8.28 -9.73
C GLU A 21 -3.62 -8.77 -10.39
N MET A 22 -2.47 -8.54 -9.76
CA MET A 22 -1.18 -9.00 -10.28
C MET A 22 -1.09 -10.54 -10.26
N THR A 23 -1.57 -11.19 -9.20
CA THR A 23 -1.63 -12.65 -9.11
C THR A 23 -2.54 -13.25 -10.17
N GLU A 24 -3.75 -12.69 -10.37
CA GLU A 24 -4.65 -13.10 -11.46
C GLU A 24 -4.00 -12.94 -12.83
N TRP A 25 -3.21 -11.87 -13.03
CA TRP A 25 -2.50 -11.65 -14.28
C TRP A 25 -1.37 -12.67 -14.49
N GLN A 26 -0.61 -12.98 -13.45
CA GLN A 26 0.42 -14.01 -13.47
C GLN A 26 -0.20 -15.36 -13.85
N GLU A 27 -1.24 -15.80 -13.14
CA GLU A 27 -1.96 -17.06 -13.41
C GLU A 27 -2.50 -17.12 -14.85
N SER A 28 -2.99 -15.99 -15.37
CA SER A 28 -3.47 -15.89 -16.74
C SER A 28 -2.33 -16.04 -17.77
N LEU A 29 -1.13 -15.53 -17.49
CA LEU A 29 0.03 -15.68 -18.36
C LEU A 29 0.57 -17.12 -18.34
N GLU A 30 0.61 -17.75 -17.16
CA GLU A 30 0.98 -19.16 -16.99
C GLU A 30 0.02 -20.07 -17.75
N SER A 31 -1.29 -19.84 -17.60
CA SER A 31 -2.34 -20.58 -18.31
C SER A 31 -2.26 -20.44 -19.83
N ALA A 32 -1.61 -19.39 -20.33
CA ALA A 32 -1.39 -19.12 -21.75
C ALA A 32 0.00 -19.56 -22.26
N ASP A 33 0.79 -20.28 -21.45
CA ASP A 33 2.17 -20.68 -21.73
C ASP A 33 3.09 -19.48 -22.06
N MET A 34 2.83 -18.31 -21.47
CA MET A 34 3.53 -17.05 -21.75
C MET A 34 4.73 -16.77 -20.82
N GLU A 35 5.17 -17.74 -20.03
CA GLU A 35 6.29 -17.63 -19.06
C GLU A 35 7.63 -17.17 -19.70
N HIS A 36 7.76 -17.34 -21.01
CA HIS A 36 8.95 -16.95 -21.77
C HIS A 36 8.97 -15.46 -22.17
N MET A 37 7.87 -14.73 -21.93
CA MET A 37 7.73 -13.33 -22.32
C MET A 37 8.34 -12.43 -21.23
N PRO A 38 9.04 -11.34 -21.59
CA PRO A 38 9.53 -10.37 -20.60
C PRO A 38 8.44 -9.81 -19.69
N LYS A 39 7.19 -9.80 -20.17
CA LYS A 39 6.04 -9.36 -19.41
C LYS A 39 5.72 -10.27 -18.22
N TYR A 40 6.00 -11.56 -18.34
CA TYR A 40 5.84 -12.51 -17.25
C TYR A 40 6.80 -12.18 -16.12
N ASP A 41 8.09 -11.97 -16.45
CA ASP A 41 9.12 -11.58 -15.47
C ASP A 41 8.72 -10.29 -14.72
N GLU A 42 8.23 -9.26 -15.44
CA GLU A 42 7.73 -8.01 -14.82
C GLU A 42 6.56 -8.23 -13.86
N VAL A 43 5.61 -9.10 -14.22
CA VAL A 43 4.43 -9.38 -13.38
C VAL A 43 4.82 -10.22 -12.18
N THR A 44 5.68 -11.23 -12.36
CA THR A 44 6.17 -12.06 -11.26
C THR A 44 6.96 -11.25 -10.25
N GLU A 45 7.85 -10.35 -10.68
CA GLU A 45 8.57 -9.45 -9.77
C GLU A 45 7.61 -8.56 -8.97
N ALA A 46 6.55 -8.06 -9.62
CA ALA A 46 5.52 -7.27 -8.93
C ALA A 46 4.69 -8.10 -7.93
N VAL A 47 4.37 -9.36 -8.25
CA VAL A 47 3.69 -10.27 -7.32
C VAL A 47 4.59 -10.58 -6.13
N ASP A 48 5.85 -10.96 -6.36
CA ASP A 48 6.82 -11.32 -5.32
C ASP A 48 6.96 -10.20 -4.29
N VAL A 49 6.97 -8.93 -4.71
CA VAL A 49 7.05 -7.82 -3.76
C VAL A 49 5.71 -7.54 -3.09
N LEU A 50 4.59 -7.70 -3.80
CA LEU A 50 3.25 -7.53 -3.22
C LEU A 50 2.86 -8.64 -2.24
N GLU A 51 3.62 -9.74 -2.16
CA GLU A 51 3.50 -10.71 -1.05
C GLU A 51 3.73 -10.02 0.32
N HIS A 52 4.52 -8.94 0.36
CA HIS A 52 4.74 -8.13 1.57
C HIS A 52 3.53 -7.28 2.00
N VAL A 53 2.42 -7.28 1.25
CA VAL A 53 1.17 -6.61 1.69
C VAL A 53 0.63 -7.23 2.98
N GLU A 54 0.93 -8.50 3.26
CA GLU A 54 0.56 -9.14 4.54
C GLU A 54 1.27 -8.46 5.74
N ASP A 55 2.51 -7.99 5.55
CA ASP A 55 3.25 -7.24 6.58
C ASP A 55 2.61 -5.87 6.82
N VAL A 56 2.12 -5.21 5.76
CA VAL A 56 1.34 -3.97 5.86
C VAL A 56 0.05 -4.21 6.62
N GLU A 57 -0.70 -5.26 6.30
CA GLU A 57 -1.94 -5.63 6.99
C GLU A 57 -1.71 -5.81 8.50
N SER A 58 -0.69 -6.58 8.87
CA SER A 58 -0.36 -6.81 10.27
C SER A 58 0.01 -5.51 11.01
N ALA A 59 0.80 -4.63 10.37
CA ALA A 59 1.18 -3.35 10.97
C ALA A 59 -0.02 -2.40 11.11
N VAL A 60 -0.94 -2.38 10.13
CA VAL A 60 -2.18 -1.61 10.17
C VAL A 60 -3.08 -2.09 11.32
N GLU A 61 -3.26 -3.40 11.49
CA GLU A 61 -4.05 -3.96 12.60
C GLU A 61 -3.45 -3.58 13.97
N GLN A 62 -2.13 -3.74 14.13
CA GLN A 62 -1.42 -3.34 15.35
C GLN A 62 -1.56 -1.85 15.65
N LEU A 63 -1.47 -0.99 14.63
CA LEU A 63 -1.70 0.45 14.76
C LEU A 63 -3.12 0.74 15.22
N LYS A 64 -4.13 0.11 14.62
CA LYS A 64 -5.53 0.28 15.03
C LYS A 64 -5.75 -0.12 16.49
N GLU A 65 -5.16 -1.22 16.92
CA GLU A 65 -5.21 -1.68 18.31
C GLU A 65 -4.51 -0.71 19.28
N ALA A 66 -3.31 -0.23 18.92
CA ALA A 66 -2.54 0.71 19.75
C ALA A 66 -3.20 2.10 19.84
N LEU A 67 -3.95 2.49 18.80
CA LEU A 67 -4.69 3.76 18.73
C LEU A 67 -6.09 3.68 19.35
N THR A 68 -6.62 2.49 19.67
CA THR A 68 -7.98 2.33 20.25
C THR A 68 -8.17 3.01 21.61
N ASP A 69 -7.09 3.36 22.31
CA ASP A 69 -7.13 4.18 23.53
C ASP A 69 -7.29 5.67 23.17
N LYS A 70 -8.56 6.02 22.87
CA LYS A 70 -9.15 7.30 22.45
C LYS A 70 -8.84 8.54 23.32
N GLU A 71 -7.58 8.89 23.55
CA GLU A 71 -7.25 10.21 24.11
C GLU A 71 -7.05 11.29 23.04
N GLU A 72 -6.73 10.90 21.80
CA GLU A 72 -6.67 11.80 20.65
C GLU A 72 -7.74 11.35 19.64
N GLY A 73 -8.64 12.25 19.24
CA GLY A 73 -9.66 11.94 18.24
C GLY A 73 -9.04 11.53 16.91
N ASP A 74 -9.84 10.97 15.99
CA ASP A 74 -9.40 10.55 14.67
C ASP A 74 -8.95 11.77 13.83
N PRO A 75 -7.63 12.00 13.64
CA PRO A 75 -7.13 13.21 13.03
C PRO A 75 -7.30 13.16 11.50
N GLU A 76 -7.58 14.31 10.89
CA GLU A 76 -7.53 14.43 9.43
C GLU A 76 -6.07 14.52 8.95
N ILE A 77 -5.70 13.63 8.03
CA ILE A 77 -4.38 13.52 7.45
C ILE A 77 -4.41 14.00 5.99
N ALA A 78 -3.40 14.78 5.61
CA ALA A 78 -3.19 15.22 4.23
C ALA A 78 -2.22 14.28 3.53
N TYR A 79 -2.61 13.74 2.38
CA TYR A 79 -1.79 12.90 1.52
C TYR A 79 -1.78 13.43 0.08
N LEU A 80 -0.82 12.97 -0.72
CA LEU A 80 -0.69 13.33 -2.12
C LEU A 80 -1.46 12.33 -2.98
N GLU A 81 -2.57 12.77 -3.56
CA GLU A 81 -3.27 12.00 -4.58
C GLU A 81 -2.57 12.17 -5.93
N THR A 82 -2.14 11.05 -6.52
CA THR A 82 -1.48 11.07 -7.84
C THR A 82 -2.51 10.89 -8.95
N SER A 83 -2.73 11.92 -9.76
CA SER A 83 -3.58 11.85 -10.96
C SER A 83 -2.87 12.48 -12.18
N PRO A 84 -2.18 11.68 -13.00
CA PRO A 84 -1.38 12.22 -14.11
C PRO A 84 -2.21 12.66 -15.32
N TYR A 85 -3.45 12.17 -15.46
CA TYR A 85 -4.32 12.45 -16.61
C TYR A 85 -5.63 13.16 -16.24
N GLY A 86 -5.56 14.18 -15.39
CA GLY A 86 -6.68 15.08 -15.10
C GLY A 86 -7.94 14.34 -14.60
N ARG A 87 -9.08 14.51 -15.28
CA ARG A 87 -10.40 13.99 -14.81
C ARG A 87 -10.66 12.50 -15.08
N LYS A 88 -9.73 11.76 -15.70
CA LYS A 88 -9.94 10.33 -15.94
C LYS A 88 -9.54 9.54 -14.69
N PRO A 89 -10.29 8.49 -14.33
CA PRO A 89 -9.87 7.60 -13.25
C PRO A 89 -8.48 7.06 -13.58
N ALA A 90 -7.58 7.14 -12.61
CA ALA A 90 -6.25 6.59 -12.75
C ALA A 90 -6.36 5.07 -13.00
N PRO A 91 -5.51 4.49 -13.85
CA PRO A 91 -5.32 3.04 -13.87
C PRO A 91 -5.06 2.51 -12.46
N ARG A 92 -5.53 1.32 -12.14
CA ARG A 92 -5.37 0.73 -10.79
C ARG A 92 -3.93 0.62 -10.34
N TRP A 93 -3.03 0.27 -11.27
CA TRP A 93 -1.60 0.28 -10.99
C TRP A 93 -1.06 1.66 -10.61
N MET A 94 -1.72 2.79 -10.87
CA MET A 94 -1.31 4.09 -10.32
C MET A 94 -1.94 4.39 -8.95
N GLN A 95 -3.01 3.67 -8.59
CA GLN A 95 -3.63 3.81 -7.28
C GLN A 95 -2.68 3.36 -6.17
N HIS A 96 -1.72 2.46 -6.47
CA HIS A 96 -0.66 2.07 -5.54
C HIS A 96 0.10 3.28 -5.00
N THR A 97 0.43 4.28 -5.83
CA THR A 97 1.19 5.45 -5.39
C THR A 97 0.36 6.31 -4.43
N THR A 98 -0.95 6.40 -4.68
CA THR A 98 -1.87 7.08 -3.75
C THR A 98 -2.01 6.29 -2.45
N ALA A 99 -2.12 4.96 -2.52
CA ALA A 99 -2.20 4.08 -1.35
C ALA A 99 -0.94 4.18 -0.47
N LEU A 100 0.25 4.08 -1.07
CA LEU A 100 1.51 4.30 -0.37
C LEU A 100 1.59 5.72 0.20
N SER A 101 1.14 6.74 -0.53
CA SER A 101 1.11 8.11 0.01
C SER A 101 0.14 8.27 1.19
N GLN A 102 -0.98 7.57 1.22
CA GLN A 102 -1.92 7.58 2.35
C GLN A 102 -1.27 6.94 3.58
N LEU A 103 -0.68 5.76 3.43
CA LEU A 103 -0.02 5.04 4.52
C LEU A 103 1.21 5.79 5.04
N GLN A 104 2.02 6.36 4.14
CA GLN A 104 3.18 7.18 4.51
C GLN A 104 2.74 8.44 5.27
N ALA A 105 1.63 9.08 4.89
CA ALA A 105 1.13 10.24 5.61
C ALA A 105 0.68 9.88 7.04
N VAL A 106 0.19 8.65 7.28
CA VAL A 106 -0.08 8.13 8.63
C VAL A 106 1.22 7.94 9.40
N VAL A 107 2.24 7.33 8.78
CA VAL A 107 3.57 7.18 9.39
C VAL A 107 4.15 8.52 9.82
N ASP A 108 4.11 9.52 8.93
CA ASP A 108 4.61 10.88 9.19
C ASP A 108 3.83 11.56 10.32
N HIS A 109 2.51 11.37 10.38
CA HIS A 109 1.68 11.90 11.47
C HIS A 109 2.08 11.32 12.83
N LEU A 110 2.45 10.04 12.86
CA LEU A 110 2.79 9.28 14.07
C LEU A 110 4.29 9.36 14.44
N GLU A 111 5.12 10.10 13.70
CA GLU A 111 6.57 10.19 13.94
C GLU A 111 6.92 10.64 15.37
N ASN A 112 6.11 11.56 15.92
CA ASN A 112 6.34 12.16 17.24
C ASN A 112 5.50 11.52 18.36
N HIS A 113 4.87 10.37 18.11
CA HIS A 113 4.04 9.70 19.09
C HIS A 113 4.89 9.09 20.21
N GLU A 114 4.45 9.19 21.48
CA GLU A 114 5.25 8.78 22.65
C GLU A 114 4.94 7.35 23.16
N LYS A 115 3.85 6.73 22.69
CA LYS A 115 3.51 5.35 23.09
C LYS A 115 4.38 4.34 22.33
N ASP A 116 5.12 3.51 23.06
CA ASP A 116 6.01 2.47 22.51
C ASP A 116 5.30 1.55 21.50
N GLU A 117 4.08 1.09 21.81
CA GLU A 117 3.29 0.23 20.92
C GLU A 117 2.96 0.90 19.57
N VAL A 118 2.71 2.21 19.57
CA VAL A 118 2.47 2.98 18.34
C VAL A 118 3.77 3.19 17.57
N ILE A 119 4.89 3.40 18.26
CA ILE A 119 6.21 3.52 17.64
C ILE A 119 6.59 2.23 16.93
N GLU A 120 6.43 1.08 17.61
CA GLU A 120 6.73 -0.24 17.03
C GLU A 120 5.86 -0.53 15.80
N ALA A 121 4.54 -0.31 15.89
CA ALA A 121 3.62 -0.56 14.78
C ALA A 121 3.83 0.42 13.61
N ARG A 122 4.15 1.68 13.89
CA ARG A 122 4.53 2.68 12.88
C ARG A 122 5.83 2.27 12.17
N ASP A 123 6.85 1.86 12.91
CA ASP A 123 8.14 1.48 12.33
C ASP A 123 8.00 0.21 11.47
N ALA A 124 7.15 -0.73 11.89
CA ALA A 124 6.78 -1.89 11.08
C ALA A 124 6.07 -1.47 9.78
N LEU A 125 5.08 -0.58 9.87
CA LEU A 125 4.39 -0.05 8.68
C LEU A 125 5.36 0.68 7.75
N ALA A 126 6.26 1.51 8.28
CA ALA A 126 7.25 2.23 7.50
C ALA A 126 8.21 1.28 6.75
N SER A 127 8.63 0.19 7.40
CA SER A 127 9.45 -0.84 6.75
C SER A 127 8.70 -1.52 5.62
N ALA A 128 7.44 -1.91 5.86
CA ALA A 128 6.63 -2.60 4.85
C ALA A 128 6.31 -1.70 3.64
N ILE A 129 6.05 -0.41 3.85
CA ILE A 129 5.90 0.58 2.78
C ILE A 129 7.18 0.68 1.94
N ALA A 130 8.34 0.75 2.59
CA ALA A 130 9.63 0.89 1.91
C ALA A 130 9.95 -0.31 1.01
N ASP A 131 9.56 -1.53 1.41
CA ASP A 131 9.74 -2.72 0.59
C ASP A 131 8.88 -2.64 -0.69
N ILE A 132 7.63 -2.19 -0.58
CA ILE A 132 6.70 -2.05 -1.71
C ILE A 132 7.05 -0.87 -2.64
N GLU A 133 7.62 0.22 -2.12
CA GLU A 133 7.99 1.40 -2.93
C GLU A 133 9.07 1.07 -3.99
N THR A 134 9.79 -0.03 -3.84
CA THR A 134 10.86 -0.42 -4.76
C THR A 134 10.39 -1.04 -6.08
N VAL A 135 9.08 -1.31 -6.25
CA VAL A 135 8.54 -2.04 -7.39
C VAL A 135 8.30 -1.17 -8.62
N ASP A 136 8.81 -1.61 -9.76
CA ASP A 136 8.41 -1.10 -11.06
C ASP A 136 7.22 -1.91 -11.62
N PHE A 137 6.01 -1.36 -11.55
CA PHE A 137 4.83 -2.08 -12.02
C PHE A 137 4.75 -2.22 -13.56
N PRO A 138 4.34 -3.39 -14.07
CA PRO A 138 4.17 -3.64 -15.50
C PRO A 138 3.18 -2.66 -16.14
N GLY A 139 3.67 -1.77 -17.02
CA GLY A 139 2.84 -0.76 -17.71
C GLY A 139 2.97 0.68 -17.17
N MET A 140 3.96 0.93 -16.31
CA MET A 140 4.33 2.28 -15.84
C MET A 140 4.86 3.23 -16.95
N TYR A 141 5.16 2.72 -18.15
CA TYR A 141 5.75 3.47 -19.27
C TYR A 141 4.90 3.44 -20.55
#